data_AF-A0A820M399-F1
#
_entry.id   AF-A0A820M399-F1
#
_cell.length_a   1.000
_cell.length_b   1.000
_cell.length_c   1.000
_cell.angle_alpha   90.00
_cell.angle_beta   90.00
_cell.angle_gamma   90.00
#
_symmetry.space_group_name_H-M   'P 1'
#
loop_
_entity.id
_entity.type
_entity.pdbx_description
1 polymer ?
#
loop_
_entity_poly.entity_id
_entity_poly.type
_entity_poly.pdbx_seq_one_letter_code
_entity_poly.pdbx_strand_id
1 'polypeptide(L)'
;YPDVAARNFYNLESAKGVDHDKLMQIIYVTGRDNARTPMQWDDSLNAGFSTAQQTWIGVNPNYAYINVAQQQKDEHSVLNFYKRLIRLRKENDVFVYGIYDLILSNHKQIFGYTRTSDTKRAYVLTNLTD
;
A
#
# COMPACT_ATOMS: atom_id res chain seq x y z
N TYR A 1 -0.12 18.41 7.42
CA TYR A 1 0.58 17.19 7.90
C TYR A 1 0.79 17.30 9.40
N PRO A 2 0.02 16.54 10.21
CA PRO A 2 0.14 16.56 11.67
C PRO A 2 1.43 15.92 12.21
N ASP A 3 2.15 15.13 11.40
CA ASP A 3 3.37 14.46 11.83
C ASP A 3 4.45 15.43 12.35
N VAL A 4 4.97 15.15 13.55
CA VAL A 4 5.99 15.97 14.20
C VAL A 4 7.29 16.01 13.40
N ALA A 5 7.71 14.89 12.80
CA ALA A 5 8.95 14.85 12.03
C ALA A 5 8.82 15.67 10.74
N ALA A 6 7.69 15.56 10.03
CA ALA A 6 7.41 16.39 8.86
C ALA A 6 7.40 17.89 9.19
N ARG A 7 6.77 18.28 10.30
CA ARG A 7 6.72 19.68 10.76
C ARG A 7 8.11 20.20 11.13
N ASN A 8 8.89 19.41 11.87
CA ASN A 8 10.24 19.79 12.26
C ASN A 8 11.15 19.93 11.04
N PHE A 9 11.11 18.97 10.12
CA PHE A 9 11.83 19.03 8.85
C PHE A 9 11.47 20.28 8.06
N TYR A 10 10.17 20.54 7.86
CA TYR A 10 9.70 21.72 7.15
C TYR A 10 10.22 23.01 7.77
N ASN A 11 10.08 23.16 9.10
CA ASN A 11 10.50 24.38 9.79
C ASN A 11 12.02 24.59 9.72
N LEU A 12 12.82 23.53 9.90
CA LEU A 12 14.28 23.61 9.86
C LEU A 12 14.80 23.96 8.48
N GLU A 13 14.27 23.35 7.43
CA GLU A 13 14.73 23.60 6.06
C GLU A 13 14.16 24.92 5.49
N SER A 14 12.93 25.28 5.84
CA SER A 14 12.37 26.59 5.48
C SER A 14 13.18 27.73 6.11
N ALA A 15 13.64 27.59 7.36
CA ALA A 15 14.54 28.56 8.00
C ALA A 15 15.91 28.70 7.31
N LYS A 16 16.33 27.69 6.53
CA LYS A 16 17.54 27.74 5.68
C LYS A 16 17.27 28.37 4.31
N GLY A 17 16.04 28.81 4.03
CA GLY A 17 15.65 29.41 2.75
C GLY A 17 15.31 28.39 1.67
N VAL A 18 15.04 27.12 2.01
CA VAL A 18 14.55 26.15 1.04
C VAL A 18 13.11 26.50 0.65
N ASP A 19 12.85 26.48 -0.64
CA ASP A 19 11.54 26.80 -1.23
C ASP A 19 10.43 25.85 -0.74
N HIS A 20 9.23 26.42 -0.52
CA HIS A 20 8.07 25.70 -0.02
C HIS A 20 7.72 24.48 -0.88
N ASP A 21 7.67 24.64 -2.19
CA ASP A 21 7.22 23.58 -3.10
C ASP A 21 8.19 22.41 -3.09
N LYS A 22 9.50 22.69 -3.01
CA LYS A 22 10.54 21.65 -2.87
C LYS A 22 10.37 20.87 -1.56
N LEU A 23 10.10 21.56 -0.45
CA LEU A 23 9.87 20.90 0.84
C LEU A 23 8.62 20.04 0.82
N MET A 24 7.53 20.55 0.24
CA MET A 24 6.28 19.82 0.13
C MET A 24 6.40 18.61 -0.78
N GLN A 25 7.15 18.68 -1.88
CA GLN A 25 7.43 17.51 -2.72
C GLN A 25 8.12 16.39 -1.93
N ILE A 26 9.12 16.72 -1.10
CA ILE A 26 9.78 15.74 -0.24
C ILE A 26 8.76 15.13 0.73
N ILE A 27 7.96 15.96 1.41
CA ILE A 27 6.94 15.50 2.36
C ILE A 27 5.88 14.62 1.69
N TYR A 28 5.45 14.95 0.47
CA TYR A 28 4.48 14.15 -0.27
C TYR A 28 5.02 12.76 -0.63
N VAL A 29 6.31 12.63 -0.91
CA VAL A 29 6.90 11.34 -1.30
C VAL A 29 7.29 10.50 -0.08
N THR A 30 7.78 11.12 1.00
CA THR A 30 8.37 10.39 2.13
C THR A 30 7.57 10.48 3.44
N GLY A 31 6.52 11.30 3.47
CA GLY A 31 5.77 11.62 4.68
C GLY A 31 4.99 10.43 5.24
N ARG A 32 5.14 10.18 6.55
CA ARG A 32 4.45 9.07 7.23
C ARG A 32 2.93 9.24 7.29
N ASP A 33 2.44 10.49 7.27
CA ASP A 33 1.01 10.77 7.28
C ASP A 33 0.29 10.25 6.02
N ASN A 34 1.01 9.99 4.93
CA ASN A 34 0.45 9.34 3.74
C ASN A 34 -0.15 7.97 4.07
N ALA A 35 0.38 7.27 5.08
CA ALA A 35 -0.12 5.98 5.56
C ALA A 35 -1.09 6.10 6.75
N ARG A 36 -1.49 7.32 7.14
CA ARG A 36 -2.32 7.58 8.34
C ARG A 36 -3.65 8.25 8.03
N THR A 37 -3.96 8.52 6.76
CA THR A 37 -5.28 9.00 6.37
C THR A 37 -6.36 8.01 6.82
N PRO A 38 -7.57 8.48 7.16
CA PRO A 38 -8.70 7.62 7.51
C PRO A 38 -8.88 6.43 6.57
N MET A 39 -9.25 5.29 7.13
CA MET A 39 -9.63 4.11 6.35
C MET A 39 -10.86 4.42 5.50
N GLN A 40 -10.86 3.98 4.24
CA GLN A 40 -11.91 4.27 3.27
C GLN A 40 -12.92 3.13 3.18
N TRP A 41 -13.95 3.17 4.02
CA TRP A 41 -14.97 2.12 4.10
C TRP A 41 -15.97 2.19 2.94
N ASP A 42 -16.48 3.38 2.62
CA ASP A 42 -17.46 3.62 1.57
C ASP A 42 -17.29 5.02 0.94
N ASP A 43 -18.27 5.46 0.14
CA ASP A 43 -18.30 6.76 -0.55
C ASP A 43 -19.08 7.85 0.20
N SER A 44 -19.46 7.60 1.46
CA SER A 44 -20.15 8.58 2.31
C SER A 44 -19.18 9.60 2.93
N LEU A 45 -19.70 10.49 3.78
CA LEU A 45 -18.89 11.50 4.47
C LEU A 45 -17.68 10.85 5.18
N ASN A 46 -16.49 11.42 4.97
CA ASN A 46 -15.21 10.90 5.48
C ASN A 46 -14.98 9.42 5.14
N ALA A 47 -15.49 8.94 4.01
CA ALA A 47 -15.41 7.55 3.58
C ALA A 47 -16.01 6.54 4.59
N GLY A 48 -17.04 6.95 5.34
CA GLY A 48 -17.64 6.12 6.39
C GLY A 48 -16.79 5.97 7.65
N PHE A 49 -15.64 6.65 7.74
CA PHE A 49 -14.77 6.58 8.91
C PHE A 49 -15.32 7.33 10.13
N SER A 50 -15.99 8.45 9.91
CA SER A 50 -16.53 9.31 10.98
C SER A 50 -17.71 10.13 10.50
N THR A 51 -18.70 10.32 11.38
CA THR A 51 -19.84 11.20 11.16
C THR A 51 -19.57 12.67 11.53
N ALA A 52 -18.43 12.96 12.16
CA ALA A 52 -18.03 14.33 12.45
C ALA A 52 -17.75 15.11 11.16
N GLN A 53 -17.87 16.44 11.19
CA GLN A 53 -17.60 17.27 10.02
C GLN A 53 -16.14 17.17 9.54
N GLN A 54 -15.20 16.94 10.46
CA GLN A 54 -13.76 16.82 10.16
C GLN A 54 -13.11 15.71 10.99
N THR A 55 -12.12 15.05 10.40
CA THR A 55 -11.23 14.08 11.06
C THR A 55 -9.92 14.74 11.50
N TRP A 56 -9.16 14.08 12.37
CA TRP A 56 -7.85 14.57 12.86
C TRP A 56 -6.79 14.74 11.75
N ILE A 57 -6.97 14.04 10.64
CA ILE A 57 -6.28 14.25 9.36
C ILE A 57 -7.28 13.99 8.24
N GLY A 58 -7.26 14.81 7.19
CA GLY A 58 -8.20 14.71 6.07
C GLY A 58 -8.20 13.33 5.41
N VAL A 59 -9.38 12.87 5.00
CA VAL A 59 -9.51 11.68 4.16
C VAL A 59 -8.94 11.96 2.76
N ASN A 60 -8.31 10.98 2.14
CA ASN A 60 -7.82 11.15 0.77
C ASN A 60 -9.03 11.29 -0.18
N PRO A 61 -9.12 12.34 -1.02
CA PRO A 61 -10.27 12.56 -1.91
C PRO A 61 -10.61 11.40 -2.85
N ASN A 62 -9.68 10.47 -3.09
CA ASN A 62 -9.90 9.30 -3.91
C ASN A 62 -10.86 8.25 -3.29
N TYR A 63 -11.32 8.44 -2.05
CA TYR A 63 -12.25 7.53 -1.39
C TYR A 63 -13.56 7.30 -2.14
N ALA A 64 -13.97 8.25 -2.99
CA ALA A 64 -15.14 8.14 -3.85
C ALA A 64 -15.06 6.95 -4.84
N TYR A 65 -13.86 6.48 -5.18
CA TYR A 65 -13.65 5.35 -6.11
C TYR A 65 -12.68 4.28 -5.57
N ILE A 66 -11.97 4.54 -4.47
CA ILE A 66 -11.18 3.53 -3.75
C ILE A 66 -11.77 3.35 -2.35
N ASN A 67 -12.65 2.38 -2.17
CA ASN A 67 -13.21 2.07 -0.85
C ASN A 67 -13.60 0.59 -0.72
N VAL A 68 -13.79 0.12 0.51
CA VAL A 68 -14.13 -1.28 0.81
C VAL A 68 -15.47 -1.68 0.18
N ALA A 69 -16.50 -0.84 0.29
CA ALA A 69 -17.84 -1.16 -0.21
C ALA A 69 -17.86 -1.43 -1.72
N GLN A 70 -17.10 -0.67 -2.51
CA GLN A 70 -16.95 -0.91 -3.95
C GLN A 70 -16.08 -2.15 -4.22
N GLN A 71 -14.92 -2.26 -3.56
CA GLN A 71 -14.01 -3.39 -3.79
C GLN A 71 -14.61 -4.75 -3.35
N GLN A 72 -15.52 -4.77 -2.38
CA GLN A 72 -16.21 -6.00 -1.98
C GLN A 72 -17.07 -6.58 -3.11
N LYS A 73 -17.68 -5.73 -3.94
CA LYS A 73 -18.58 -6.11 -5.03
C LYS A 73 -17.83 -6.50 -6.31
N ASP A 74 -16.62 -5.98 -6.49
CA ASP A 74 -15.77 -6.28 -7.64
C ASP A 74 -14.89 -7.51 -7.38
N GLU A 75 -15.13 -8.60 -8.09
CA GLU A 75 -14.36 -9.85 -7.97
C GLU A 75 -12.88 -9.68 -8.37
N HIS A 76 -12.57 -8.70 -9.22
CA HIS A 76 -11.22 -8.39 -9.68
C HIS A 76 -10.50 -7.33 -8.82
N SER A 77 -11.14 -6.85 -7.76
CA SER A 77 -10.57 -5.83 -6.88
C SER A 77 -9.32 -6.28 -6.14
N VAL A 78 -8.53 -5.29 -5.69
CA VAL A 78 -7.36 -5.51 -4.83
C VAL A 78 -7.77 -6.25 -3.54
N LEU A 79 -8.87 -5.86 -2.89
CA LEU A 79 -9.38 -6.56 -1.70
C LEU A 79 -9.64 -8.04 -1.96
N ASN A 80 -10.35 -8.38 -3.03
CA ASN A 80 -10.68 -9.77 -3.33
C ASN A 80 -9.46 -10.55 -3.85
N PHE A 81 -8.50 -9.89 -4.49
CA PHE A 81 -7.19 -10.48 -4.79
C PHE A 81 -6.43 -10.88 -3.51
N TYR A 82 -6.37 -10.02 -2.49
CA TYR A 82 -5.75 -10.36 -1.20
C TYR A 82 -6.47 -11.49 -0.47
N LYS A 83 -7.81 -11.54 -0.50
CA LYS A 83 -8.57 -12.69 0.05
C LYS A 83 -8.17 -14.00 -0.63
N ARG A 84 -8.04 -14.01 -1.97
CA ARG A 84 -7.56 -15.19 -2.71
C ARG A 84 -6.13 -15.56 -2.33
N LEU A 85 -5.22 -14.61 -2.17
CA LEU A 85 -3.84 -14.88 -1.73
C LEU A 85 -3.77 -15.47 -0.31
N ILE A 86 -4.54 -14.93 0.64
CA ILE A 86 -4.62 -15.47 1.99
C ILE A 86 -5.14 -16.90 1.98
N ARG A 87 -6.20 -17.16 1.20
CA ARG A 87 -6.76 -18.50 1.01
C ARG A 87 -5.74 -19.46 0.38
N LEU A 88 -5.07 -19.04 -0.70
CA LEU A 88 -4.03 -19.81 -1.39
C LEU A 88 -2.93 -20.24 -0.42
N ARG A 89 -2.45 -19.32 0.44
CA ARG A 89 -1.45 -19.62 1.47
C ARG A 89 -1.96 -20.60 2.52
N LYS A 90 -3.22 -20.47 2.95
CA LYS A 90 -3.83 -21.37 3.96
C LYS A 90 -4.06 -22.78 3.44
N GLU A 91 -4.44 -22.93 2.17
CA GLU A 91 -4.75 -24.23 1.55
C GLU A 91 -3.51 -24.96 1.04
N ASN A 92 -2.34 -24.31 1.03
CA ASN A 92 -1.12 -24.87 0.45
C ASN A 92 0.12 -24.56 1.31
N ASP A 93 0.56 -25.55 2.06
CA ASP A 93 1.74 -25.48 2.93
C ASP A 93 3.04 -25.09 2.21
N VAL A 94 3.14 -25.30 0.89
CA VAL A 94 4.29 -24.85 0.10
C VAL A 94 4.51 -23.33 0.19
N PHE A 95 3.45 -22.53 0.34
CA PHE A 95 3.59 -21.07 0.53
C PHE A 95 3.93 -20.68 1.98
N VAL A 96 3.79 -21.61 2.92
CA VAL A 96 4.15 -21.41 4.33
C VAL A 96 5.60 -21.86 4.56
N TYR A 97 5.88 -23.14 4.31
CA TYR A 97 7.12 -23.81 4.69
C TYR A 97 8.06 -24.12 3.51
N GLY A 98 7.61 -23.94 2.27
CA GLY A 98 8.46 -24.24 1.10
C GLY A 98 9.74 -23.40 1.10
N ILE A 99 10.85 -24.02 0.74
CA ILE A 99 12.15 -23.37 0.59
C ILE A 99 12.05 -22.35 -0.53
N TYR A 100 12.57 -21.15 -0.28
CA TYR A 100 12.64 -20.08 -1.26
C TYR A 100 13.89 -20.23 -2.12
N ASP A 101 13.72 -20.13 -3.44
CA ASP A 101 14.83 -20.05 -4.38
C ASP A 101 14.58 -18.92 -5.39
N LEU A 102 15.50 -17.97 -5.48
CA LEU A 102 15.45 -16.91 -6.48
C LEU A 102 15.69 -17.49 -7.87
N ILE A 103 14.85 -17.11 -8.83
CA ILE A 103 15.04 -17.42 -10.26
C ILE A 103 15.09 -16.11 -11.05
N LEU A 104 15.64 -16.17 -12.27
CA LEU A 104 15.72 -14.98 -13.14
C LEU A 104 16.44 -13.80 -12.48
N SER A 105 17.45 -14.04 -11.64
CA SER A 105 18.16 -13.00 -10.87
C SER A 105 18.76 -11.87 -11.72
N ASN A 106 19.06 -12.15 -12.99
CA ASN A 106 19.60 -11.18 -13.94
C ASN A 106 18.53 -10.50 -14.82
N HIS A 107 17.24 -10.85 -14.68
CA HIS A 107 16.18 -10.25 -15.47
C HIS A 107 15.83 -8.87 -14.90
N LYS A 108 15.90 -7.84 -15.74
CA LYS A 108 15.75 -6.43 -15.32
C LYS A 108 14.33 -5.97 -14.99
N GLN A 109 13.33 -6.85 -15.10
CA GLN A 109 11.90 -6.47 -15.10
C GLN A 109 11.05 -7.49 -14.34
N ILE A 110 11.33 -8.78 -14.56
CA ILE A 110 10.62 -9.87 -13.91
C ILE A 110 11.35 -10.23 -12.62
N PHE A 111 10.68 -10.07 -11.49
CA PHE A 111 11.09 -10.67 -10.23
C PHE A 111 10.46 -12.07 -10.12
N GLY A 112 11.31 -13.10 -10.11
CA GLY A 112 10.88 -14.48 -10.08
C GLY A 112 11.46 -15.25 -8.91
N TYR A 113 10.67 -16.10 -8.27
CA TYR A 113 11.18 -17.06 -7.30
C TYR A 113 10.32 -18.32 -7.26
N THR A 114 10.87 -19.39 -6.68
CA THR A 114 10.09 -20.59 -6.36
C THR A 114 9.91 -20.76 -4.87
N ARG A 115 8.85 -21.49 -4.51
CA ARG A 115 8.66 -22.09 -3.19
C ARG A 115 8.58 -23.60 -3.39
N THR A 116 9.50 -24.37 -2.80
CA THR A 116 9.60 -25.82 -3.01
C THR A 116 9.44 -26.59 -1.69
N SER A 117 8.56 -27.58 -1.67
CA SER A 117 8.50 -28.64 -0.66
C SER A 117 8.79 -29.99 -1.31
N ASP A 118 8.78 -31.08 -0.52
CA ASP A 118 9.06 -32.43 -1.03
C ASP A 118 8.09 -32.90 -2.12
N THR A 119 6.86 -32.37 -2.14
CA THR A 119 5.78 -32.82 -3.04
C THR A 119 5.26 -31.75 -3.98
N LYS A 120 5.61 -30.46 -3.78
CA LYS A 120 5.06 -29.34 -4.54
C LYS A 120 6.14 -28.30 -4.83
N ARG A 121 6.03 -27.65 -5.98
CA ARG A 121 6.79 -26.45 -6.33
C ARG A 121 5.86 -25.40 -6.90
N ALA A 122 5.90 -24.20 -6.33
CA ALA A 122 5.20 -23.03 -6.83
C ALA A 122 6.19 -22.06 -7.49
N TYR A 123 5.81 -21.49 -8.63
CA TYR A 123 6.55 -20.41 -9.30
C TYR A 123 5.80 -19.10 -9.09
N VAL A 124 6.49 -18.09 -8.60
CA VAL A 124 5.95 -16.74 -8.41
C VAL A 124 6.73 -15.81 -9.33
N LEU A 125 6.01 -15.16 -10.24
CA LEU A 125 6.57 -14.23 -11.22
C LEU A 125 5.81 -12.91 -11.11
N THR A 126 6.53 -11.81 -11.02
CA THR A 126 5.96 -10.47 -10.93
C THR A 126 6.68 -9.55 -11.89
N ASN A 127 5.94 -8.90 -12.78
CA ASN A 127 6.47 -7.80 -13.57
C ASN A 127 6.54 -6.54 -12.71
N LEU A 128 7.73 -5.97 -12.52
CA LEU A 128 7.98 -4.77 -11.70
C LEU A 128 8.22 -3.52 -12.56
N THR A 129 7.72 -3.51 -13.79
CA THR A 129 7.69 -2.33 -14.66
C THR A 129 6.26 -1.96 -15.04
N ASP A 130 6.08 -0.71 -15.44
CA ASP A 130 4.85 -0.18 -16.01
C ASP A 130 4.65 -0.61 -17.48
#